data_AF-A0A1H4SJD1-F1
#
_entry.id   AF-A0A1H4SJD1-F1
#
_cell.length_a   1.000
_cell.length_b   1.000
_cell.length_c   1.000
_cell.angle_alpha   90.00
_cell.angle_beta   90.00
_cell.angle_gamma   90.00
#
_symmetry.space_group_name_H-M   'P 1'
#
loop_
_entity.id
_entity.type
_entity.pdbx_description
1 polymer ?
#
loop_
_entity_poly.entity_id
_entity_poly.type
_entity_poly.pdbx_seq_one_letter_code
_entity_poly.pdbx_strand_id
1 'polypeptide(L)'
;MKTGIAKLLIAGLIGYSATTMAMKATASPSQLRPSAARQATRQVNWEPVGAQTRRPIGWHNLCLVQSVECQAGAQRPVNVELTPEMRRLLTSVTTLANRVIVAQTDDEHYHLDRKTLIDWWTYPDDGAGDCSDYMLLKRKMLIEAGWPRSAALATVVIDRNGEGHAVLTVTTDQGDYILDNLTDKLLRWDQTGYAYVKRQSQEDENLWVAITDGGDAGAVSSTSSLPTVKVSSR
;
A
#
# COMPACT_ATOMS: atom_id res chain seq x y z
N MET A 1 -20.64 -86.19 77.35
CA MET A 1 -21.56 -87.11 76.65
C MET A 1 -21.25 -87.08 75.15
N LYS A 2 -21.03 -88.27 74.57
CA LYS A 2 -21.29 -88.67 73.16
C LYS A 2 -20.56 -87.89 72.06
N THR A 3 -19.43 -88.41 71.56
CA THR A 3 -19.26 -89.35 70.43
C THR A 3 -19.40 -88.71 69.04
N GLY A 4 -18.29 -88.73 68.29
CA GLY A 4 -18.19 -89.59 67.11
C GLY A 4 -18.20 -88.94 65.72
N ILE A 5 -17.39 -89.56 64.85
CA ILE A 5 -17.66 -89.85 63.41
C ILE A 5 -17.51 -88.64 62.47
N ALA A 6 -16.98 -88.70 61.24
CA ALA A 6 -16.08 -89.56 60.50
C ALA A 6 -15.82 -88.88 59.13
N LYS A 7 -14.73 -89.27 58.46
CA LYS A 7 -14.64 -89.55 57.01
C LYS A 7 -14.90 -88.43 55.96
N LEU A 8 -13.79 -88.08 55.29
CA LEU A 8 -13.47 -88.39 53.87
C LEU A 8 -13.93 -87.44 52.74
N LEU A 9 -13.02 -87.34 51.73
CA LEU A 9 -13.16 -86.97 50.30
C LEU A 9 -12.81 -85.51 49.94
N ILE A 10 -11.68 -85.21 49.24
CA ILE A 10 -11.27 -85.36 47.80
C ILE A 10 -11.37 -84.02 47.04
N ALA A 11 -10.44 -83.85 46.07
CA ALA A 11 -10.27 -82.83 45.02
C ALA A 11 -9.46 -81.59 45.45
N GLY A 12 -8.30 -81.26 44.89
CA GLY A 12 -7.73 -81.56 43.57
C GLY A 12 -7.89 -80.34 42.66
N LEU A 13 -6.94 -79.41 42.67
CA LEU A 13 -6.79 -78.38 41.63
C LEU A 13 -5.30 -78.07 41.38
N ILE A 14 -4.96 -78.15 40.11
CA ILE A 14 -3.66 -77.98 39.47
C ILE A 14 -3.33 -76.48 39.44
N GLY A 15 -2.17 -76.09 39.99
CA GLY A 15 -1.63 -74.74 39.87
C GLY A 15 -0.79 -74.59 38.60
N TYR A 16 -1.23 -73.78 37.64
CA TYR A 16 -0.39 -73.30 36.54
C TYR A 16 0.35 -72.03 36.99
N SER A 17 1.68 -72.06 36.94
CA SER A 17 2.52 -70.87 37.16
C SER A 17 2.55 -70.04 35.87
N ALA A 18 2.04 -68.80 35.93
CA ALA A 18 2.18 -67.82 34.88
C ALA A 18 3.53 -67.07 35.04
N THR A 19 4.46 -67.30 34.11
CA THR A 19 5.69 -66.54 33.96
C THR A 19 5.37 -65.16 33.39
N THR A 20 5.67 -64.09 34.15
CA THR A 20 5.57 -62.70 33.69
C THR A 20 6.79 -62.33 32.85
N MET A 21 6.59 -62.03 31.58
CA MET A 21 7.63 -61.54 30.68
C MET A 21 7.67 -60.00 30.76
N ALA A 22 8.72 -59.44 31.36
CA ALA A 22 8.94 -58.00 31.43
C ALA A 22 9.51 -57.48 30.10
N MET A 23 8.72 -56.70 29.36
CA MET A 23 9.20 -55.97 28.19
C MET A 23 9.95 -54.70 28.62
N LYS A 24 11.25 -54.62 28.36
CA LYS A 24 12.03 -53.37 28.46
C LYS A 24 11.83 -52.55 27.18
N ALA A 25 11.07 -51.47 27.28
CA ALA A 25 10.99 -50.46 26.22
C ALA A 25 12.31 -49.67 26.16
N THR A 26 12.96 -49.68 25.01
CA THR A 26 14.10 -48.80 24.70
C THR A 26 13.59 -47.60 23.92
N ALA A 27 13.60 -46.42 24.53
CA ALA A 27 13.23 -45.17 23.87
C ALA A 27 14.47 -44.60 23.14
N SER A 28 14.40 -44.49 21.82
CA SER A 28 15.40 -43.78 21.02
C SER A 28 15.30 -42.26 21.24
N PRO A 29 16.41 -41.55 21.44
CA PRO A 29 16.38 -40.09 21.57
C PRO A 29 16.12 -39.46 20.20
N SER A 30 14.93 -38.90 20.01
CA SER A 30 14.61 -38.07 18.85
C SER A 30 15.44 -36.79 18.91
N GLN A 31 16.47 -36.69 18.07
CA GLN A 31 17.24 -35.46 17.90
C GLN A 31 16.35 -34.39 17.24
N LEU A 32 15.88 -33.43 18.04
CA LEU A 32 15.27 -32.20 17.55
C LEU A 32 16.33 -31.39 16.79
N ARG A 33 16.31 -31.46 15.46
CA ARG A 33 17.06 -30.53 14.62
C ARG A 33 16.40 -29.15 14.75
N PRO A 34 17.10 -28.09 15.18
CA PRO A 34 16.54 -26.76 15.12
C PRO A 34 16.24 -26.42 13.66
N SER A 35 14.97 -26.24 13.33
CA SER A 35 14.57 -25.69 12.05
C SER A 35 15.05 -24.24 12.06
N ALA A 36 16.16 -23.96 11.38
CA ALA A 36 16.56 -22.61 11.09
C ALA A 36 15.46 -22.00 10.20
N ALA A 37 14.50 -21.31 10.83
CA ALA A 37 13.57 -20.47 10.13
C ALA A 37 14.40 -19.47 9.35
N ARG A 38 14.49 -19.64 8.03
CA ARG A 38 14.93 -18.59 7.12
C ARG A 38 14.02 -17.40 7.41
N GLN A 39 14.52 -16.41 8.12
CA GLN A 39 13.93 -15.08 8.11
C GLN A 39 14.00 -14.63 6.66
N ALA A 40 12.89 -14.75 5.93
CA ALA A 40 12.75 -14.08 4.66
C ALA A 40 12.92 -12.59 4.98
N THR A 41 14.05 -12.02 4.59
CA THR A 41 14.24 -10.58 4.64
C THR A 41 13.13 -9.99 3.77
N ARG A 42 12.15 -9.36 4.44
CA ARG A 42 11.05 -8.67 3.78
C ARG A 42 11.71 -7.52 3.02
N GLN A 43 12.01 -7.73 1.73
CA GLN A 43 12.59 -6.70 0.88
C GLN A 43 11.61 -5.53 0.87
N VAL A 44 12.01 -4.44 1.50
CA VAL A 44 11.20 -3.23 1.54
C VAL A 44 11.26 -2.62 0.15
N ASN A 45 10.09 -2.39 -0.45
CA ASN A 45 10.00 -1.96 -1.84
C ASN A 45 9.56 -0.50 -1.90
N TRP A 46 10.54 0.38 -2.05
CA TRP A 46 10.31 1.79 -2.37
C TRP A 46 10.42 2.00 -3.87
N GLU A 47 9.72 3.01 -4.38
CA GLU A 47 9.81 3.46 -5.75
C GLU A 47 11.26 3.91 -6.04
N PRO A 48 11.93 3.33 -7.05
CA PRO A 48 13.27 3.73 -7.47
C PRO A 48 13.26 5.16 -8.01
N VAL A 49 14.06 6.04 -7.40
CA VAL A 49 14.18 7.44 -7.80
C VAL A 49 15.37 7.66 -8.72
N GLY A 50 15.14 8.40 -9.81
CA GLY A 50 16.15 8.81 -10.78
C GLY A 50 16.53 10.28 -10.68
N ALA A 51 16.93 10.85 -11.82
CA ALA A 51 17.33 12.25 -11.91
C ALA A 51 16.18 13.21 -11.61
N GLN A 52 16.52 14.45 -11.22
CA GLN A 52 15.58 15.54 -11.09
C GLN A 52 14.88 15.83 -12.44
N THR A 53 13.59 16.13 -12.38
CA THR A 53 12.76 16.49 -13.52
C THR A 53 12.08 17.84 -13.31
N ARG A 54 11.38 18.33 -14.33
CA ARG A 54 10.46 19.46 -14.17
C ARG A 54 9.21 19.02 -13.41
N ARG A 55 8.77 19.85 -12.46
CA ARG A 55 7.47 19.73 -11.80
C ARG A 55 6.32 19.76 -12.84
N PRO A 56 5.19 19.10 -12.56
CA PRO A 56 3.96 19.27 -13.34
C PRO A 56 3.52 20.74 -13.39
N ILE A 57 2.82 21.11 -14.48
CA ILE A 57 2.29 22.46 -14.63
C ILE A 57 1.19 22.71 -13.59
N GLY A 58 0.37 21.70 -13.26
CA GLY A 58 -0.60 21.79 -12.18
C GLY A 58 0.01 22.13 -10.84
N TRP A 59 1.08 21.45 -10.42
CA TRP A 59 1.81 21.82 -9.19
C TRP A 59 2.35 23.25 -9.25
N HIS A 60 2.91 23.67 -10.39
CA HIS A 60 3.39 25.04 -10.56
C HIS A 60 2.28 26.07 -10.33
N ASN A 61 1.12 25.86 -10.95
CA ASN A 61 -0.03 26.75 -10.87
C ASN A 61 -0.64 26.74 -9.46
N LEU A 62 -0.76 25.56 -8.84
CA LEU A 62 -1.18 25.41 -7.45
C LEU A 62 -0.32 26.27 -6.53
N CYS A 63 1.01 26.25 -6.67
CA CYS A 63 1.89 27.08 -5.82
C CYS A 63 1.63 28.59 -5.96
N LEU A 64 1.08 29.06 -7.10
CA LEU A 64 0.75 30.47 -7.31
C LEU A 64 -0.53 30.88 -6.56
N VAL A 65 -1.48 29.96 -6.41
CA VAL A 65 -2.79 30.24 -5.79
C VAL A 65 -2.94 29.70 -4.36
N GLN A 66 -2.20 28.64 -4.02
CA GLN A 66 -2.19 27.92 -2.74
C GLN A 66 -0.75 27.77 -2.26
N SER A 67 -0.09 28.88 -1.94
CA SER A 67 1.34 28.91 -1.63
C SER A 67 1.76 28.02 -0.44
N VAL A 68 0.83 27.74 0.48
CA VAL A 68 1.06 26.86 1.65
C VAL A 68 1.51 25.45 1.25
N GLU A 69 1.15 24.98 0.05
CA GLU A 69 1.56 23.67 -0.43
C GLU A 69 3.04 23.58 -0.79
N CYS A 70 3.69 24.74 -1.00
CA CYS A 70 5.00 24.88 -1.63
C CYS A 70 6.02 25.69 -0.80
N GLN A 71 5.73 25.96 0.47
CA GLN A 71 6.50 26.85 1.34
C GLN A 71 7.28 26.14 2.46
N ALA A 72 7.16 24.82 2.61
CA ALA A 72 7.90 24.10 3.66
C ALA A 72 9.39 23.98 3.34
N GLY A 73 9.77 24.05 2.06
CA GLY A 73 11.16 24.04 1.59
C GLY A 73 11.86 22.71 1.89
N ALA A 74 13.18 22.79 2.14
CA ALA A 74 14.00 21.61 2.40
C ALA A 74 13.57 20.86 3.68
N GLN A 75 13.36 19.56 3.55
CA GLN A 75 12.92 18.66 4.60
C GLN A 75 13.86 17.47 4.73
N ARG A 76 13.89 16.87 5.93
CA ARG A 76 14.55 15.57 6.12
C ARG A 76 13.63 14.46 5.57
N PRO A 77 14.14 13.56 4.70
CA PRO A 77 13.39 12.38 4.29
C PRO A 77 13.02 11.49 5.48
N VAL A 78 11.78 10.99 5.49
CA VAL A 78 11.25 10.15 6.57
C VAL A 78 10.46 8.99 5.96
N ASN A 79 10.75 7.78 6.44
CA ASN A 79 9.92 6.61 6.19
C ASN A 79 9.07 6.37 7.44
N VAL A 80 7.75 6.51 7.32
CA VAL A 80 6.83 6.37 8.46
C VAL A 80 6.70 4.91 8.88
N GLU A 81 6.75 4.61 10.18
CA GLU A 81 6.45 3.26 10.68
C GLU A 81 4.98 2.91 10.42
N LEU A 82 4.72 1.91 9.58
CA LEU A 82 3.38 1.53 9.17
C LEU A 82 2.72 0.60 10.19
N THR A 83 2.37 1.18 11.34
CA THR A 83 1.58 0.52 12.39
C THR A 83 0.15 0.24 11.91
N PRO A 84 -0.61 -0.64 12.61
CA PRO A 84 -2.03 -0.84 12.30
C PRO A 84 -2.88 0.44 12.39
N GLU A 85 -2.50 1.38 13.26
CA GLU A 85 -3.16 2.68 13.38
C GLU A 85 -2.88 3.56 12.16
N MET A 86 -1.61 3.69 11.77
CA MET A 86 -1.22 4.42 10.57
C MET A 86 -1.89 3.84 9.32
N ARG A 87 -1.97 2.51 9.21
CA ARG A 87 -2.71 1.86 8.12
C ARG A 87 -4.20 2.24 8.10
N ARG A 88 -4.86 2.28 9.27
CA ARG A 88 -6.27 2.71 9.37
C ARG A 88 -6.44 4.18 8.99
N LEU A 89 -5.49 5.05 9.36
CA LEU A 89 -5.49 6.45 8.95
C LEU A 89 -5.47 6.57 7.42
N LEU A 90 -4.51 5.92 6.76
CA LEU A 90 -4.39 5.94 5.29
C LEU A 90 -5.67 5.46 4.59
N THR A 91 -6.26 4.35 5.06
CA THR A 91 -7.53 3.85 4.50
C THR A 91 -8.69 4.81 4.76
N SER A 92 -8.79 5.37 5.97
CA SER A 92 -9.89 6.29 6.33
C SER A 92 -9.84 7.59 5.53
N VAL A 93 -8.64 8.16 5.33
CA VAL A 93 -8.45 9.34 4.49
C VAL A 93 -8.83 9.04 3.04
N THR A 94 -8.40 7.90 2.51
CA THR A 94 -8.73 7.50 1.13
C THR A 94 -10.23 7.37 0.93
N THR A 95 -10.90 6.57 1.77
CA THR A 95 -12.34 6.34 1.67
C THR A 95 -13.14 7.63 1.89
N LEU A 96 -12.71 8.49 2.82
CA LEU A 96 -13.40 9.76 3.06
C LEU A 96 -13.31 10.68 1.85
N ALA A 97 -12.11 10.92 1.31
CA ALA A 97 -11.90 11.75 0.13
C ALA A 97 -12.66 11.18 -1.10
N ASN A 98 -12.58 9.87 -1.33
CA ASN A 98 -13.25 9.19 -2.44
C ASN A 98 -14.79 9.29 -2.37
N ARG A 99 -15.34 9.51 -1.18
CA ARG A 99 -16.79 9.64 -0.96
C ARG A 99 -17.29 11.08 -1.05
N VAL A 100 -16.50 12.06 -0.60
CA VAL A 100 -16.95 13.46 -0.46
C VAL A 100 -16.74 14.29 -1.72
N ILE A 101 -15.89 13.84 -2.63
CA ILE A 101 -15.67 14.48 -3.93
C ILE A 101 -16.45 13.70 -4.99
N VAL A 102 -17.14 14.43 -5.84
CA VAL A 102 -17.75 13.92 -7.09
C VAL A 102 -16.73 14.08 -8.21
N ALA A 103 -16.37 12.98 -8.85
CA ALA A 103 -15.41 13.00 -9.95
C ALA A 103 -15.95 13.82 -11.13
N GLN A 104 -15.20 14.85 -11.52
CA GLN A 104 -15.47 15.73 -12.66
C GLN A 104 -14.14 16.14 -13.29
N THR A 105 -14.09 16.24 -14.61
CA THR A 105 -12.90 16.75 -15.29
C THR A 105 -12.78 18.27 -15.12
N ASP A 106 -11.58 18.81 -15.24
CA ASP A 106 -11.33 20.26 -15.26
C ASP A 106 -12.23 21.03 -16.26
N ASP A 107 -12.44 20.47 -17.44
CA ASP A 107 -13.28 21.06 -18.49
C ASP A 107 -14.76 21.11 -18.08
N GLU A 108 -15.26 20.05 -17.45
CA GLU A 108 -16.63 20.01 -16.94
C GLU A 108 -16.81 20.96 -15.75
N HIS A 109 -15.84 20.98 -14.84
CA HIS A 109 -15.92 21.71 -13.57
C HIS A 109 -15.69 23.21 -13.74
N TYR A 110 -14.61 23.61 -14.41
CA TYR A 110 -14.18 25.00 -14.51
C TYR A 110 -14.37 25.63 -15.90
N HIS A 111 -14.85 24.83 -16.88
CA HIS A 111 -14.97 25.22 -18.28
C HIS A 111 -13.62 25.70 -18.85
N LEU A 112 -12.56 24.92 -18.60
CA LEU A 112 -11.19 25.26 -18.99
C LEU A 112 -10.92 25.11 -20.49
N ASP A 113 -11.68 24.28 -21.19
CA ASP A 113 -11.79 24.25 -22.66
C ASP A 113 -11.92 25.66 -23.27
N ARG A 114 -12.53 26.59 -22.52
CA ARG A 114 -12.71 28.00 -22.91
C ARG A 114 -11.65 28.95 -22.36
N LYS A 115 -10.78 28.51 -21.46
CA LYS A 115 -9.82 29.35 -20.71
C LYS A 115 -8.34 29.08 -21.01
N THR A 116 -7.99 28.19 -21.93
CA THR A 116 -6.59 27.82 -22.29
C THR A 116 -5.73 27.33 -21.11
N LEU A 117 -6.36 27.00 -19.98
CA LEU A 117 -5.71 26.40 -18.83
C LEU A 117 -5.82 24.87 -18.96
N ILE A 118 -4.79 24.16 -18.51
CA ILE A 118 -4.74 22.70 -18.48
C ILE A 118 -4.22 22.26 -17.11
N ASP A 119 -4.65 21.08 -16.65
CA ASP A 119 -4.11 20.43 -15.45
C ASP A 119 -4.21 21.36 -14.23
N TRP A 120 -5.43 21.82 -13.91
CA TRP A 120 -5.70 22.81 -12.88
C TRP A 120 -5.85 22.17 -11.50
N TRP A 121 -4.75 22.13 -10.76
CA TRP A 121 -4.73 21.52 -9.44
C TRP A 121 -5.25 22.49 -8.38
N THR A 122 -6.24 22.07 -7.59
CA THR A 122 -6.80 22.87 -6.50
C THR A 122 -7.29 21.99 -5.34
N TYR A 123 -7.77 22.63 -4.27
CA TYR A 123 -8.58 21.90 -3.29
C TYR A 123 -10.03 21.82 -3.78
N PRO A 124 -10.67 20.64 -3.69
CA PRO A 124 -12.06 20.43 -4.08
C PRO A 124 -13.01 20.92 -2.99
N ASP A 125 -12.93 22.21 -2.64
CA ASP A 125 -13.69 22.81 -1.53
C ASP A 125 -15.21 22.83 -1.79
N ASP A 126 -15.62 22.74 -3.06
CA ASP A 126 -17.02 22.62 -3.49
C ASP A 126 -17.49 21.18 -3.68
N GLY A 127 -16.63 20.20 -3.40
CA GLY A 127 -16.94 18.77 -3.46
C GLY A 127 -16.91 18.18 -4.88
N ALA A 128 -16.32 18.86 -5.86
CA ALA A 128 -16.05 18.31 -7.19
C ALA A 128 -14.57 18.45 -7.55
N GLY A 129 -14.07 17.57 -8.41
CA GLY A 129 -12.69 17.64 -8.88
C GLY A 129 -12.22 16.38 -9.58
N ASP A 130 -11.00 16.45 -10.10
CA ASP A 130 -10.33 15.38 -10.83
C ASP A 130 -9.27 14.68 -9.96
N CYS A 131 -8.51 13.76 -10.57
CA CYS A 131 -7.49 12.96 -9.86
C CYS A 131 -6.52 13.78 -8.99
N SER A 132 -6.13 14.98 -9.45
CA SER A 132 -5.20 15.85 -8.74
C SER A 132 -5.81 16.45 -7.49
N ASP A 133 -7.09 16.82 -7.55
CA ASP A 133 -7.84 17.37 -6.41
C ASP A 133 -8.07 16.32 -5.32
N TYR A 134 -8.39 15.08 -5.70
CA TYR A 134 -8.45 13.95 -4.76
C TYR A 134 -7.11 13.73 -4.06
N MET A 135 -6.01 13.73 -4.83
CA MET A 135 -4.66 13.56 -4.29
C MET A 135 -4.32 14.69 -3.31
N LEU A 136 -4.61 15.95 -3.66
CA LEU A 136 -4.36 17.11 -2.82
C LEU A 136 -5.16 17.09 -1.52
N LEU A 137 -6.45 16.74 -1.58
CA LEU A 137 -7.26 16.62 -0.37
C LEU A 137 -6.72 15.53 0.57
N LYS A 138 -6.38 14.36 0.03
CA LYS A 138 -5.79 13.26 0.82
C LYS A 138 -4.48 13.68 1.48
N ARG A 139 -3.61 14.38 0.72
CA ARG A 139 -2.33 14.90 1.22
C ARG A 139 -2.55 15.88 2.36
N LYS A 140 -3.46 16.85 2.18
CA LYS A 140 -3.84 17.82 3.20
C LYS A 140 -4.30 17.13 4.48
N MET A 141 -5.27 16.21 4.37
CA MET A 141 -5.82 15.48 5.51
C MET A 141 -4.76 14.67 6.26
N LEU A 142 -3.82 14.04 5.55
CA LEU A 142 -2.72 13.31 6.18
C LEU A 142 -1.78 14.25 6.93
N ILE A 143 -1.38 15.35 6.32
CA ILE A 143 -0.49 16.34 6.95
C ILE A 143 -1.14 16.96 8.19
N GLU A 144 -2.43 17.29 8.11
CA GLU A 144 -3.22 17.78 9.26
C GLU A 144 -3.33 16.74 10.38
N ALA A 145 -3.34 15.45 10.04
CA ALA A 145 -3.28 14.34 10.99
C ALA A 145 -1.86 14.03 11.51
N GLY A 146 -0.86 14.82 11.13
CA GLY A 146 0.52 14.68 11.60
C GLY A 146 1.40 13.78 10.75
N TRP A 147 0.94 13.34 9.57
CA TRP A 147 1.79 12.62 8.63
C TRP A 147 2.88 13.57 8.09
N PRO A 148 4.17 13.16 8.04
CA PRO A 148 5.24 14.02 7.55
C PRO A 148 5.04 14.39 6.07
N ARG A 149 5.21 15.67 5.75
CA ARG A 149 5.10 16.17 4.36
C ARG A 149 6.12 15.51 3.43
N SER A 150 7.34 15.29 3.90
CA SER A 150 8.39 14.53 3.20
C SER A 150 8.04 13.05 2.93
N ALA A 151 6.93 12.54 3.48
CA ALA A 151 6.45 11.17 3.28
C ALA A 151 5.05 11.11 2.64
N ALA A 152 4.50 12.22 2.15
CA ALA A 152 3.22 12.30 1.44
C ALA A 152 3.41 13.09 0.13
N LEU A 153 3.69 12.35 -0.94
CA LEU A 153 4.32 12.85 -2.15
C LEU A 153 3.35 12.76 -3.32
N ALA A 154 3.09 13.90 -3.95
CA ALA A 154 2.35 13.92 -5.21
C ALA A 154 3.13 13.15 -6.29
N THR A 155 2.44 12.26 -6.99
CA THR A 155 3.02 11.33 -7.95
C THR A 155 2.20 11.32 -9.23
N VAL A 156 2.89 11.38 -10.37
CA VAL A 156 2.28 11.28 -11.70
C VAL A 156 2.59 9.91 -12.28
N VAL A 157 1.54 9.23 -12.73
CA VAL A 157 1.59 7.88 -13.31
C VAL A 157 0.85 7.85 -14.65
N ILE A 158 1.02 6.75 -15.37
CA ILE A 158 0.12 6.32 -16.44
C ILE A 158 -0.73 5.17 -15.87
N ASP A 159 -2.04 5.34 -15.87
CA ASP A 159 -2.99 4.39 -15.30
C ASP A 159 -3.13 3.11 -16.16
N ARG A 160 -4.02 2.21 -15.77
CA ARG A 160 -4.26 0.94 -16.48
C ARG A 160 -4.92 1.11 -17.85
N ASN A 161 -5.51 2.28 -18.12
CA ASN A 161 -6.13 2.62 -19.39
C ASN A 161 -5.15 3.35 -20.32
N GLY A 162 -3.95 3.69 -19.84
CA GLY A 162 -2.95 4.44 -20.60
C GLY A 162 -3.08 5.95 -20.46
N GLU A 163 -3.87 6.43 -19.49
CA GLU A 163 -4.14 7.85 -19.26
C GLU A 163 -3.20 8.43 -18.20
N GLY A 164 -2.86 9.71 -18.31
CA GLY A 164 -2.11 10.41 -17.27
C GLY A 164 -2.95 10.54 -16.01
N HIS A 165 -2.38 10.21 -14.85
CA HIS A 165 -3.12 10.16 -13.58
C HIS A 165 -2.27 10.67 -12.42
N ALA A 166 -2.91 11.38 -11.49
CA ALA A 166 -2.28 11.88 -10.27
C ALA A 166 -2.69 11.02 -9.07
N VAL A 167 -1.71 10.56 -8.30
CA VAL A 167 -1.91 9.74 -7.10
C VAL A 167 -1.02 10.23 -5.96
N LEU A 168 -1.37 9.85 -4.73
CA LEU A 168 -0.55 10.17 -3.57
C LEU A 168 0.30 8.95 -3.16
N THR A 169 1.62 9.07 -3.30
CA THR A 169 2.55 8.10 -2.72
C THR A 169 2.78 8.45 -1.25
N VAL A 170 2.67 7.45 -0.36
CA VAL A 170 3.11 7.55 1.03
C VAL A 170 4.28 6.62 1.31
N THR A 171 5.37 7.19 1.83
CA THR A 171 6.61 6.46 2.09
C THR A 171 6.65 5.92 3.52
N THR A 172 6.83 4.60 3.64
CA THR A 172 6.78 3.89 4.92
C THR A 172 7.99 2.97 5.12
N ASP A 173 8.19 2.47 6.34
CA ASP A 173 9.18 1.44 6.66
C ASP A 173 8.89 0.07 6.00
N GLN A 174 7.69 -0.10 5.43
CA GLN A 174 7.24 -1.30 4.72
C GLN A 174 7.18 -1.11 3.19
N GLY A 175 7.66 0.04 2.70
CA GLY A 175 7.72 0.40 1.29
C GLY A 175 6.79 1.55 0.95
N ASP A 176 6.65 1.82 -0.35
CA ASP A 176 5.75 2.85 -0.85
C ASP A 176 4.35 2.29 -1.11
N TYR A 177 3.35 3.03 -0.62
CA TYR A 177 1.93 2.73 -0.79
C TYR A 177 1.22 3.88 -1.49
N ILE A 178 0.14 3.56 -2.20
CA ILE A 178 -0.58 4.50 -3.04
C ILE A 178 -1.98 4.71 -2.51
N LEU A 179 -2.37 5.98 -2.38
CA LEU A 179 -3.73 6.42 -2.11
C LEU A 179 -4.29 7.02 -3.41
N ASP A 180 -5.39 6.46 -3.89
CA ASP A 180 -5.91 6.68 -5.24
C ASP A 180 -7.43 6.92 -5.19
N ASN A 181 -7.98 7.69 -6.13
CA ASN A 181 -9.42 7.88 -6.28
C ASN A 181 -10.08 6.77 -7.11
N LEU A 182 -9.32 6.02 -7.92
CA LEU A 182 -9.84 4.89 -8.68
C LEU A 182 -10.09 3.64 -7.81
N THR A 183 -9.55 3.61 -6.58
CA THR A 183 -9.80 2.52 -5.63
C THR A 183 -9.60 2.95 -4.18
N ASP A 184 -10.43 2.42 -3.27
CA ASP A 184 -10.25 2.60 -1.82
C ASP A 184 -9.16 1.70 -1.23
N LYS A 185 -8.62 0.76 -2.03
CA LYS A 185 -7.62 -0.20 -1.54
C LYS A 185 -6.27 0.49 -1.38
N LEU A 186 -5.67 0.34 -0.20
CA LEU A 186 -4.27 0.72 0.03
C LEU A 186 -3.35 -0.34 -0.59
N LEU A 187 -2.82 -0.03 -1.78
CA LEU A 187 -1.95 -0.91 -2.55
C LEU A 187 -0.49 -0.47 -2.46
N ARG A 188 0.45 -1.43 -2.55
CA ARG A 188 1.85 -1.09 -2.81
C ARG A 188 2.00 -0.58 -4.24
N TRP A 189 2.96 0.30 -4.49
CA TRP A 189 3.17 0.92 -5.80
C TRP A 189 3.31 -0.12 -6.94
N ASP A 190 4.08 -1.18 -6.73
CA ASP A 190 4.29 -2.32 -7.64
C ASP A 190 3.08 -3.25 -7.81
N GLN A 191 1.99 -3.04 -7.08
CA GLN A 191 0.74 -3.81 -7.17
C GLN A 191 -0.39 -3.03 -7.84
N THR A 192 -0.18 -1.75 -8.12
CA THR A 192 -1.18 -0.90 -8.79
C THR A 192 -1.34 -1.26 -10.26
N GLY A 193 -0.30 -1.78 -10.92
CA GLY A 193 -0.30 -2.01 -12.36
C GLY A 193 -0.17 -0.73 -13.19
N TYR A 194 0.23 0.39 -12.57
CA TYR A 194 0.53 1.66 -13.25
C TYR A 194 1.98 1.70 -13.72
N ALA A 195 2.26 2.55 -14.71
CA ALA A 195 3.63 2.96 -15.06
C ALA A 195 3.94 4.28 -14.35
N TYR A 196 5.02 4.33 -13.56
CA TYR A 196 5.32 5.49 -12.73
C TYR A 196 6.24 6.45 -13.49
N VAL A 197 5.86 7.73 -13.56
CA VAL A 197 6.60 8.71 -14.36
C VAL A 197 7.54 9.54 -13.48
N LYS A 198 6.99 10.17 -12.45
CA LYS A 198 7.72 11.09 -11.57
C LYS A 198 6.94 11.32 -10.27
N ARG A 199 7.63 11.79 -9.23
CA ARG A 199 7.03 12.22 -7.97
C ARG A 199 7.77 13.40 -7.35
N GLN A 200 7.16 14.00 -6.34
CA GLN A 200 7.88 14.89 -5.42
C GLN A 200 9.04 14.16 -4.74
N SER A 201 10.15 14.88 -4.55
CA SER A 201 11.25 14.43 -3.70
C SER A 201 10.83 14.47 -2.23
N GLN A 202 11.36 13.54 -1.43
CA GLN A 202 11.23 13.62 0.03
C GLN A 202 11.99 14.81 0.63
N GLU A 203 12.97 15.35 -0.12
CA GLU A 203 13.85 16.42 0.36
C GLU A 203 13.24 17.81 0.21
N ASP A 204 12.32 18.02 -0.74
CA ASP A 204 11.66 19.31 -0.97
C ASP A 204 10.45 19.08 -1.88
N GLU A 205 9.27 19.57 -1.49
CA GLU A 205 8.00 19.43 -2.24
C GLU A 205 8.01 20.09 -3.64
N ASN A 206 8.93 21.03 -3.88
CA ASN A 206 9.09 21.68 -5.18
C ASN A 206 10.11 21.00 -6.08
N LEU A 207 10.89 20.05 -5.54
CA LEU A 207 11.78 19.21 -6.32
C LEU A 207 11.04 17.95 -6.75
N TRP A 208 11.18 17.60 -8.02
CA TRP A 208 10.54 16.43 -8.62
C TRP A 208 11.59 15.51 -9.20
N VAL A 209 11.43 14.22 -9.02
CA VAL A 209 12.37 13.18 -9.48
C VAL A 209 11.64 12.20 -10.38
N ALA A 210 12.35 11.70 -11.39
CA ALA A 210 11.85 10.61 -12.22
C ALA A 210 11.67 9.36 -11.35
N ILE A 211 10.63 8.57 -11.62
CA ILE A 211 10.61 7.18 -11.19
C ILE A 211 11.12 6.36 -12.36
N THR A 212 12.20 5.62 -12.14
CA THR A 212 12.82 4.82 -13.19
C THR A 212 12.47 3.37 -12.95
N ASP A 213 11.86 2.69 -13.92
CA ASP A 213 11.42 1.29 -13.80
C ASP A 213 12.60 0.28 -13.75
N GLY A 214 13.77 0.70 -13.27
CA GLY A 214 15.03 -0.06 -13.36
C GLY A 214 15.58 -0.15 -14.78
N GLY A 215 15.03 0.60 -15.74
CA GLY A 215 15.47 0.69 -17.13
C GLY A 215 15.47 2.13 -17.64
N ASP A 216 16.44 2.45 -18.50
CA ASP A 216 16.79 3.80 -18.98
C ASP A 216 15.59 4.73 -19.26
N ALA A 217 15.64 5.90 -18.63
CA ALA A 217 14.64 6.95 -18.71
C ALA A 217 14.58 7.59 -20.11
N GLY A 218 13.68 7.09 -20.96
CA GLY A 218 13.18 7.83 -22.11
C GLY A 218 12.17 8.88 -21.65
N ALA A 219 12.47 10.16 -21.90
CA ALA A 219 11.59 11.27 -21.58
C ALA A 219 10.20 11.11 -22.24
N VAL A 220 9.18 10.77 -21.46
CA VAL A 220 7.78 10.89 -21.89
C VAL A 220 7.37 12.36 -21.79
N SER A 221 7.27 12.99 -22.96
CA SER A 221 6.58 14.26 -23.15
C SER A 221 5.08 14.02 -22.98
N SER A 222 4.47 14.64 -21.98
CA SER A 222 3.01 14.66 -21.81
C SER A 222 2.38 15.50 -22.92
N THR A 223 2.08 14.85 -24.04
CA THR A 223 1.13 15.35 -25.05
C THR A 223 -0.08 14.42 -25.03
N SER A 224 -1.13 14.80 -24.31
CA SER A 224 -2.45 14.21 -24.47
C SER A 224 -3.03 14.71 -25.79
N SER A 225 -2.97 13.88 -26.81
CA SER A 225 -3.81 14.05 -28.00
C SER A 225 -4.51 12.72 -28.25
N LEU A 226 -5.75 12.61 -27.77
CA LEU A 226 -6.67 11.58 -28.21
C LEU A 226 -7.06 11.82 -29.68
N PRO A 227 -7.35 10.76 -30.45
CA PRO A 227 -7.60 10.87 -31.89
C PRO A 227 -8.95 11.54 -32.22
N THR A 228 -8.95 12.37 -33.26
CA THR A 228 -10.13 13.05 -33.78
C THR A 228 -11.10 12.06 -34.43
N VAL A 229 -12.32 11.94 -33.90
CA VAL A 229 -13.43 11.25 -34.58
C VAL A 229 -14.03 12.17 -35.64
N LYS A 230 -14.02 11.74 -36.91
CA LYS A 230 -14.74 12.42 -38.00
C LYS A 230 -16.21 12.01 -37.98
N VAL A 231 -17.11 12.94 -37.70
CA VAL A 231 -18.52 12.83 -38.07
C VAL A 231 -18.65 13.22 -39.54
N SER A 232 -19.02 12.27 -40.40
CA SER A 232 -19.42 12.56 -41.78
C SER A 232 -20.93 12.46 -41.87
N SER A 233 -21.55 13.61 -42.10
CA SER A 233 -22.95 13.74 -42.49
C SER A 233 -23.17 13.28 -43.94
N ARG A 234 -23.96 12.23 -44.13
CA ARG A 234 -24.99 12.12 -45.18
C ARG A 234 -25.82 10.86 -45.00
#